data_AF-A0A8K0KMD1-F1
#
_entry.id   AF-A0A8K0KMD1-F1
#
_cell.length_a   1.000
_cell.length_b   1.000
_cell.length_c   1.000
_cell.angle_alpha   90.00
_cell.angle_beta   90.00
_cell.angle_gamma   90.00
#
_symmetry.space_group_name_H-M   'P 1'
#
loop_
_entity.id
_entity.type
_entity.pdbx_description
1 polymer ?
#
loop_
_entity_poly.entity_id
_entity_poly.type
_entity_poly.pdbx_seq_one_letter_code
_entity_poly.pdbx_strand_id
1 'polypeptide(L)'
;MPNKPDKFGIKYWFLTYVKSKYCLNAIPRCGKDDARISNQYLGEFVVLRLTVFCTRIPSGREFEKDQHNFRWNDKEKQTRITSFNSKTLGDILTDYHAKKNKNVLLLSTIHQDVIISDTQKRKPDQILFYNANKVGVDLMDIMSQKCSTGWATRRWPAH
;
A
#
# COMPACT_ATOMS: atom_id res chain seq x y z
N MET A 1 -12.62 -13.25 -4.87
CA MET A 1 -12.19 -11.85 -4.81
C MET A 1 -13.24 -11.02 -5.52
N PRO A 2 -14.20 -10.41 -4.79
CA PRO A 2 -15.43 -9.89 -5.40
C PRO A 2 -15.21 -8.79 -6.47
N ASN A 3 -14.22 -7.92 -6.26
CA ASN A 3 -13.95 -6.75 -7.12
C ASN A 3 -12.79 -6.98 -8.11
N LYS A 4 -12.34 -8.23 -8.32
CA LYS A 4 -11.28 -8.57 -9.28
C LYS A 4 -11.90 -9.21 -10.53
N PRO A 5 -11.27 -9.04 -11.72
CA PRO A 5 -11.76 -9.65 -12.96
C PRO A 5 -11.88 -11.18 -12.81
N ASP A 6 -10.84 -11.81 -12.26
CA ASP A 6 -10.86 -13.22 -11.87
C ASP A 6 -11.25 -13.37 -10.40
N LYS A 7 -12.44 -13.95 -10.17
CA LYS A 7 -13.00 -14.12 -8.82
C LYS A 7 -12.26 -15.18 -8.01
N PHE A 8 -11.75 -16.21 -8.67
CA PHE A 8 -11.05 -17.34 -8.06
C PHE A 8 -9.63 -17.41 -8.62
N GLY A 9 -8.66 -17.70 -7.77
CA GLY A 9 -7.26 -17.74 -8.15
C GLY A 9 -6.32 -17.78 -6.95
N ILE A 10 -5.04 -17.97 -7.24
CA ILE A 10 -3.98 -17.93 -6.25
C ILE A 10 -3.64 -16.47 -5.95
N LYS A 11 -3.46 -16.15 -4.67
CA LYS A 11 -3.10 -14.80 -4.22
C LYS A 11 -1.61 -14.75 -3.93
N TYR A 12 -0.97 -13.68 -4.39
CA TYR A 12 0.42 -13.37 -4.08
C TYR A 12 0.50 -11.97 -3.46
N TRP A 13 1.44 -11.81 -2.54
CA TRP A 13 1.91 -10.52 -2.09
C TRP A 13 3.17 -10.17 -2.86
N PHE A 14 3.22 -8.98 -3.43
CA PHE A 14 4.35 -8.52 -4.24
C PHE A 14 5.04 -7.32 -3.58
N LEU A 15 6.37 -7.30 -3.69
CA LEU A 15 7.20 -6.12 -3.47
C LEU A 15 7.76 -5.70 -4.82
N THR A 16 7.35 -4.54 -5.31
CA THR A 16 7.79 -4.00 -6.60
C THR A 16 8.56 -2.71 -6.41
N TYR A 17 9.59 -2.50 -7.21
CA TYR A 17 10.26 -1.21 -7.28
C TYR A 17 9.47 -0.23 -8.16
N VAL A 18 9.07 0.91 -7.61
CA VAL A 18 8.14 1.84 -8.26
C VAL A 18 8.68 2.35 -9.60
N LYS A 19 9.95 2.74 -9.72
CA LYS A 19 10.44 3.36 -10.97
C LYS A 19 10.53 2.36 -12.12
N SER A 20 11.26 1.25 -11.92
CA SER A 20 11.50 0.24 -12.95
C SER A 20 10.38 -0.80 -13.11
N LYS A 21 9.44 -0.86 -12.17
CA LYS A 21 8.40 -1.91 -12.08
C LYS A 21 8.94 -3.32 -11.87
N TYR A 22 10.22 -3.46 -11.50
CA TYR A 22 10.80 -4.77 -11.18
C TYR A 22 10.15 -5.38 -9.93
N CYS A 23 9.76 -6.65 -10.03
CA CYS A 23 9.38 -7.46 -8.89
C CYS A 23 10.64 -7.84 -8.10
N LEU A 24 10.78 -7.31 -6.90
CA LEU A 24 11.91 -7.61 -6.01
C LEU A 24 11.66 -8.88 -5.19
N ASN A 25 10.42 -9.07 -4.74
CA ASN A 25 10.04 -10.22 -3.93
C ASN A 25 8.55 -10.56 -4.11
N ALA A 26 8.19 -11.82 -3.99
CA ALA A 26 6.82 -12.29 -4.09
C ALA A 26 6.57 -13.47 -3.15
N ILE A 27 5.44 -13.47 -2.45
CA ILE A 27 5.11 -14.51 -1.46
C ILE A 27 3.68 -14.99 -1.68
N PRO A 28 3.45 -16.29 -1.89
CA PRO A 28 2.09 -16.82 -2.01
C PRO A 28 1.35 -16.65 -0.68
N ARG A 29 0.09 -16.21 -0.75
CA ARG A 29 -0.78 -16.14 0.41
C ARG A 29 -1.35 -17.53 0.70
N CYS A 30 -0.67 -18.27 1.56
CA CYS A 30 -1.19 -19.49 2.16
C CYS A 30 -2.18 -19.13 3.28
N GLY A 31 -3.31 -19.83 3.37
CA GLY A 31 -4.42 -19.45 4.27
C GLY A 31 -4.01 -19.36 5.74
N LYS A 32 -3.37 -20.42 6.25
CA LYS A 32 -2.78 -20.48 7.59
C LYS A 32 -1.26 -20.54 7.41
N ASP A 33 -0.53 -19.62 8.03
CA ASP A 33 0.93 -19.57 8.00
C ASP A 33 1.43 -19.85 9.42
N ASP A 34 2.05 -21.01 9.63
CA ASP A 34 2.52 -21.47 10.93
C ASP A 34 3.79 -20.72 11.39
N ALA A 35 4.45 -19.99 10.48
CA ALA A 35 5.60 -19.15 10.81
C ALA A 35 5.21 -17.78 11.40
N ARG A 36 3.91 -17.44 11.40
CA ARG A 36 3.42 -16.18 11.95
C ARG A 36 3.17 -16.30 13.46
N ILE A 37 3.78 -15.41 14.23
CA ILE A 37 3.56 -15.30 15.68
C ILE A 37 2.09 -14.92 15.95
N SER A 38 1.47 -15.54 16.95
CA SER A 38 0.02 -15.47 17.23
C SER A 38 -0.54 -14.06 17.41
N ASN A 39 0.27 -13.11 17.90
CA ASN A 39 -0.14 -11.73 18.18
C ASN A 39 0.30 -10.71 17.13
N GLN A 40 0.83 -11.14 15.98
CA GLN A 40 1.32 -10.23 14.95
C GLN A 40 0.23 -9.89 13.92
N TYR A 41 0.09 -8.61 13.58
CA TYR A 41 -0.81 -8.19 12.49
C TYR A 41 -0.31 -8.76 11.15
N LEU A 42 -1.23 -9.28 10.32
CA LEU A 42 -0.88 -9.89 9.04
C LEU A 42 -0.09 -8.93 8.13
N GLY A 43 -0.46 -7.64 8.11
CA GLY A 43 0.23 -6.64 7.30
C GLY A 43 1.65 -6.34 7.78
N GLU A 44 1.94 -6.49 9.08
CA GLU A 44 3.29 -6.37 9.62
C GLU A 44 4.13 -7.59 9.22
N PHE A 45 3.59 -8.78 9.44
CA PHE A 45 4.25 -10.04 9.08
C PHE A 45 4.62 -10.09 7.59
N VAL A 46 3.66 -9.80 6.71
CA VAL A 46 3.87 -9.82 5.26
C VAL A 46 4.92 -8.80 4.84
N VAL A 47 4.89 -7.58 5.38
CA VAL A 47 5.86 -6.55 5.01
C VAL A 47 7.25 -6.93 5.47
N LEU A 48 7.42 -7.32 6.75
CA LEU A 48 8.73 -7.73 7.27
C LEU A 48 9.30 -8.90 6.46
N ARG A 49 8.47 -9.87 6.08
CA ARG A 49 8.90 -11.01 5.27
C ARG A 49 9.29 -10.60 3.86
N LEU A 50 8.54 -9.70 3.22
CA LEU A 50 8.86 -9.20 1.88
C LEU A 50 10.14 -8.34 1.87
N THR A 51 10.36 -7.55 2.92
CA THR A 51 11.45 -6.58 3.00
C THR A 51 12.70 -7.10 3.72
N VAL A 52 12.71 -8.36 4.18
CA VAL A 52 13.83 -8.96 4.93
C VAL A 52 15.17 -8.86 4.20
N PHE A 53 15.17 -8.95 2.87
CA PHE A 53 16.37 -8.76 2.05
C PHE A 53 16.81 -7.29 2.02
N CYS A 54 15.84 -6.38 2.02
CA CYS A 54 16.10 -4.95 1.93
C CYS A 54 16.62 -4.35 3.23
N THR A 55 16.22 -4.87 4.38
CA THR A 55 16.68 -4.42 5.71
C THR A 55 18.09 -4.89 6.06
N ARG A 56 18.60 -5.92 5.36
CA ARG A 56 19.97 -6.42 5.52
C ARG A 56 21.03 -5.57 4.81
N ILE A 57 20.59 -4.62 3.98
CA ILE A 57 21.45 -3.65 3.29
C ILE A 57 21.04 -2.27 3.83
N PRO A 58 21.94 -1.50 4.48
CA PRO A 58 21.65 -0.15 4.96
C PRO A 58 21.56 0.79 3.76
N SER A 59 20.46 0.72 3.04
CA SER A 59 20.07 1.68 2.01
C SER A 59 18.72 2.21 2.48
N GLY A 60 18.60 3.51 2.75
CA GLY A 60 17.38 4.17 3.20
C GLY A 60 16.22 4.04 2.20
N ARG A 61 15.72 2.83 2.02
CA ARG A 61 14.67 2.46 1.07
C ARG A 61 13.31 2.63 1.73
N GLU A 62 12.43 3.26 0.97
CA GLU A 62 11.06 3.59 1.38
C GLU A 62 10.13 2.41 1.07
N PHE A 63 9.19 2.15 1.96
CA PHE A 63 8.17 1.11 1.79
C PHE A 63 6.78 1.69 1.99
N GLU A 64 5.94 1.57 0.98
CA GLU A 64 4.55 1.99 1.03
C GLU A 64 3.64 0.79 1.28
N LYS A 65 2.69 0.94 2.20
CA LYS A 65 1.67 -0.07 2.50
C LYS A 65 0.30 0.48 2.11
N ASP A 66 -0.43 -0.29 1.31
CA ASP A 66 -1.85 -0.03 1.08
C ASP A 66 -2.68 -0.64 2.21
N GLN A 67 -3.22 0.19 3.09
CA GLN A 67 -4.33 -0.19 3.96
C GLN A 67 -5.65 0.32 3.34
N HIS A 68 -6.56 -0.61 3.05
CA HIS A 68 -7.88 -0.28 2.54
C HIS A 68 -8.67 0.54 3.58
N ASN A 69 -8.91 1.82 3.26
CA ASN A 69 -9.94 2.73 3.77
C ASN A 69 -10.44 2.49 5.21
N PHE A 70 -9.80 3.12 6.19
CA PHE A 70 -10.41 3.32 7.51
C PHE A 70 -11.46 4.44 7.40
N ARG A 71 -12.73 4.13 7.70
CA ARG A 71 -13.86 5.06 7.55
C ARG A 71 -14.26 5.59 8.92
N TRP A 72 -13.96 6.86 9.19
CA TRP A 72 -14.45 7.58 10.37
C TRP A 72 -15.72 8.37 10.01
N ASN A 73 -16.74 8.31 10.86
CA ASN A 73 -17.98 9.07 10.70
C ASN A 73 -17.95 10.28 11.64
N ASP A 74 -17.37 11.39 11.21
CA ASP A 74 -17.59 12.69 11.85
C ASP A 74 -18.27 13.67 10.89
N LYS A 75 -19.25 14.41 11.41
CA LYS A 75 -20.27 15.14 10.64
C LYS A 75 -19.96 16.62 10.38
N GLU A 76 -18.75 17.10 10.63
CA GLU A 76 -18.47 18.54 10.46
C GLU A 76 -17.74 18.92 9.17
N LYS A 77 -18.11 20.10 8.69
CA LYS A 77 -18.00 20.59 7.31
C LYS A 77 -16.60 21.17 7.00
N GLN A 78 -16.37 21.33 5.68
CA GLN A 78 -15.23 21.94 4.98
C GLN A 78 -13.97 21.09 4.82
N THR A 79 -13.23 21.35 3.73
CA THR A 79 -11.90 20.77 3.42
C THR A 79 -10.91 21.18 4.52
N ARG A 80 -11.01 20.54 5.67
CA ARG A 80 -10.08 20.64 6.78
C ARG A 80 -9.00 19.58 6.55
N ILE A 81 -7.76 20.02 6.60
CA ILE A 81 -6.62 19.13 6.77
C ILE A 81 -6.33 19.18 8.25
N THR A 82 -6.52 18.06 8.92
CA THR A 82 -6.10 17.91 10.31
C THR A 82 -4.88 17.01 10.30
N SER A 83 -3.73 17.57 10.59
CA SER A 83 -2.48 16.83 10.72
C SER A 83 -2.13 16.71 12.19
N PHE A 84 -2.03 15.47 12.67
CA PHE A 84 -1.58 15.18 14.02
C PHE A 84 -0.12 14.74 13.95
N ASN A 85 0.75 15.51 14.60
CA ASN A 85 2.15 15.15 14.74
C ASN A 85 2.33 14.35 16.03
N SER A 86 2.79 13.11 15.91
CA SER A 86 3.22 12.34 17.08
C SER A 86 4.58 12.83 17.54
N LYS A 87 4.66 13.33 18.78
CA LYS A 87 5.91 13.86 19.35
C LYS A 87 6.99 12.78 19.57
N THR A 88 6.65 11.49 19.48
CA THR A 88 7.54 10.39 19.89
C THR A 88 8.26 9.66 18.76
N LEU A 89 7.80 9.76 17.50
CA LEU A 89 8.37 9.00 16.37
C LEU A 89 8.62 9.82 15.09
N GLY A 90 8.25 11.10 15.05
CA GLY A 90 8.31 11.89 13.80
C GLY A 90 7.26 11.46 12.78
N ASP A 91 6.27 10.67 13.20
CA ASP A 91 5.17 10.23 12.35
C ASP A 91 4.10 11.31 12.26
N ILE A 92 3.65 11.57 11.03
CA ILE A 92 2.58 12.51 10.72
C ILE A 92 1.38 11.72 10.22
N LEU A 93 0.27 11.83 10.96
CA LEU A 93 -1.02 11.33 10.53
C LEU A 93 -1.83 12.48 9.91
N THR A 94 -2.22 12.31 8.66
CA THR A 94 -2.97 13.31 7.90
C THR A 94 -4.37 12.84 7.59
N ASP A 95 -5.35 13.62 8.06
CA ASP A 95 -6.76 13.47 7.73
C ASP A 95 -7.16 14.52 6.68
N TYR A 96 -7.43 14.06 5.46
CA TYR A 96 -7.80 14.89 4.33
C TYR A 96 -9.24 14.64 3.88
N HIS A 97 -10.07 15.68 4.01
CA HIS A 97 -11.48 15.64 3.59
C HIS A 97 -11.62 16.07 2.13
N ALA A 98 -11.52 15.12 1.20
CA ALA A 98 -11.62 15.38 -0.25
C ALA A 98 -13.06 15.70 -0.69
N LYS A 99 -14.07 15.08 -0.04
CA LYS A 99 -15.50 15.26 -0.33
C LYS A 99 -16.30 15.20 0.96
N LYS A 100 -17.54 15.72 0.93
CA LYS A 100 -18.47 15.57 2.05
C LYS A 100 -18.64 14.08 2.41
N ASN A 101 -18.46 13.75 3.69
CA ASN A 101 -18.54 12.39 4.25
C ASN A 101 -17.51 11.38 3.68
N LYS A 102 -16.43 11.86 3.05
CA LYS A 102 -15.32 11.01 2.60
C LYS A 102 -13.99 11.66 2.95
N ASN A 103 -13.30 11.04 3.89
CA ASN A 103 -11.96 11.41 4.28
C ASN A 103 -10.92 10.36 3.83
N VAL A 104 -9.68 10.82 3.73
CA VAL A 104 -8.50 10.01 3.43
C VAL A 104 -7.56 10.15 4.61
N LEU A 105 -7.34 9.06 5.31
CA LEU A 105 -6.35 8.97 6.38
C LEU A 105 -5.07 8.37 5.81
N LEU A 106 -3.96 9.08 6.01
CA LEU A 106 -2.64 8.64 5.58
C LEU A 106 -1.64 8.86 6.71
N LEU A 107 -0.94 7.80 7.10
CA LEU A 107 0.15 7.87 8.05
C LEU A 107 1.47 7.87 7.27
N SER A 108 2.31 8.86 7.52
CA SER A 108 3.63 8.97 6.92
C SER A 108 4.68 9.12 8.01
N THR A 109 5.76 8.35 7.91
CA THR A 109 6.94 8.44 8.77
C THR A 109 8.12 9.15 8.09
N ILE A 110 7.96 9.57 6.83
CA ILE A 110 9.01 10.19 5.99
C ILE A 110 8.90 11.71 6.00
N HIS A 111 7.68 12.22 5.87
CA HIS A 111 7.43 13.65 5.81
C HIS A 111 7.63 14.26 7.20
N GLN A 112 8.48 15.29 7.27
CA GLN A 112 8.76 16.03 8.50
C GLN A 112 7.77 17.19 8.71
N ASP A 113 7.18 17.67 7.61
CA ASP A 113 6.27 18.82 7.61
C ASP A 113 5.01 18.55 6.76
N VAL A 114 3.95 19.28 7.09
CA VAL A 114 2.67 19.23 6.38
C VAL A 114 2.63 20.36 5.36
N ILE A 115 3.20 20.09 4.18
CA ILE A 115 3.17 21.03 3.06
C ILE A 115 1.87 20.81 2.27
N ILE A 116 1.15 21.89 2.02
CA ILE A 116 -0.08 21.87 1.22
C ILE A 116 0.25 22.47 -0.14
N SER A 117 -0.09 21.75 -1.22
CA SER A 117 0.05 22.27 -2.57
C SER A 117 -0.89 23.45 -2.83
N ASP A 118 -0.43 24.44 -3.59
CA ASP A 118 -1.21 25.63 -4.01
C ASP A 118 -2.22 25.33 -5.14
N THR A 119 -2.59 24.05 -5.31
CA THR A 119 -3.60 23.66 -6.30
C THR A 119 -5.00 23.92 -5.77
N GLN A 120 -5.99 24.07 -6.66
CA GLN A 120 -7.41 24.27 -6.30
C GLN A 120 -7.96 23.23 -5.31
N LYS A 121 -7.40 22.01 -5.31
CA LYS A 121 -7.82 20.90 -4.42
C LYS A 121 -7.07 20.87 -3.09
N ARG A 122 -6.07 21.73 -2.90
CA ARG A 122 -5.24 21.87 -1.68
C ARG A 122 -4.81 20.52 -1.12
N LYS A 123 -4.23 19.67 -1.98
CA LYS A 123 -3.80 18.34 -1.56
C LYS A 123 -2.51 18.48 -0.72
N PRO A 124 -2.43 17.82 0.46
CA PRO A 124 -1.18 17.64 1.18
C PRO A 124 -0.16 16.91 0.31
N ASP A 125 1.12 17.27 0.47
CA ASP A 125 2.24 16.66 -0.26
C ASP A 125 2.29 15.15 -0.06
N GLN A 126 2.03 14.66 1.15
CA GLN A 126 1.93 13.23 1.44
C GLN A 126 0.94 12.48 0.55
N ILE A 127 -0.19 13.11 0.20
CA ILE A 127 -1.18 12.50 -0.70
C ILE A 127 -0.66 12.51 -2.13
N LEU A 128 0.10 13.53 -2.54
CA LEU A 128 0.76 13.56 -3.85
C LEU A 128 1.81 12.46 -3.94
N PHE A 129 2.68 12.36 -2.93
CA PHE A 129 3.69 11.33 -2.78
C PHE A 129 3.08 9.92 -2.82
N TYR A 130 2.04 9.66 -2.01
CA TYR A 130 1.36 8.36 -1.99
C TYR A 130 0.74 8.00 -3.35
N ASN A 131 0.11 8.96 -4.01
CA ASN A 131 -0.46 8.72 -5.34
C ASN A 131 0.59 8.45 -6.42
N ALA A 132 1.81 8.98 -6.29
CA ALA A 132 2.90 8.71 -7.22
C ALA A 132 3.45 7.29 -7.07
N ASN A 133 3.45 6.74 -5.86
CA ASN A 133 4.15 5.50 -5.53
C ASN A 133 3.24 4.26 -5.46
N LYS A 134 1.98 4.41 -5.05
CA LYS A 134 1.03 3.28 -4.89
C LYS A 134 0.74 2.47 -6.16
N VAL A 135 0.96 3.08 -7.34
CA VAL A 135 0.61 2.49 -8.65
C VAL A 135 1.63 1.42 -9.09
N GLY A 136 2.74 1.26 -8.37
CA GLY A 136 3.84 0.34 -8.77
C GLY A 136 3.39 -1.10 -9.01
N VAL A 137 2.65 -1.69 -8.06
CA VAL A 137 2.18 -3.08 -8.14
C VAL A 137 1.12 -3.24 -9.23
N ASP A 138 0.17 -2.32 -9.31
CA ASP A 138 -0.90 -2.37 -10.31
C ASP A 138 -0.35 -2.27 -11.75
N LEU A 139 0.66 -1.42 -11.98
CA LEU A 139 1.30 -1.32 -13.30
C LEU A 139 2.04 -2.61 -13.68
N MET A 140 2.73 -3.24 -12.73
CA MET A 140 3.37 -4.53 -12.96
C MET A 140 2.34 -5.64 -13.28
N ASP A 141 1.20 -5.65 -12.59
CA ASP A 141 0.09 -6.59 -12.85
C ASP A 141 -0.50 -6.37 -14.26
N ILE A 142 -0.76 -5.12 -14.65
CA ILE A 142 -1.25 -4.77 -16.00
C ILE A 142 -0.26 -5.23 -17.08
N MET A 143 1.05 -5.01 -16.88
CA MET A 143 2.09 -5.46 -17.82
C MET A 143 2.12 -6.99 -17.93
N SER A 144 2.02 -7.68 -16.80
CA SER A 144 2.02 -9.14 -16.74
C SER A 144 0.81 -9.75 -17.45
N GLN A 145 -0.36 -9.13 -17.32
CA GLN A 145 -1.58 -9.57 -18.00
C GLN A 145 -1.47 -9.44 -19.53
N LYS A 146 -0.86 -8.36 -20.03
CA LYS A 146 -0.66 -8.15 -21.47
C LYS A 146 0.30 -9.16 -22.11
N CYS A 147 1.27 -9.65 -21.34
CA CYS A 147 2.28 -10.59 -21.80
C CYS A 147 2.08 -12.02 -21.23
N SER A 148 0.86 -12.34 -20.78
CA SER A 148 0.57 -13.63 -20.14
C SER A 148 0.58 -14.77 -21.16
N THR A 149 1.32 -15.83 -20.84
CA THR A 149 1.33 -17.10 -21.57
C THR A 149 0.51 -18.19 -20.87
N GLY A 150 -0.36 -17.79 -19.93
CA GLY A 150 -1.21 -18.70 -19.18
C GLY A 150 -2.21 -19.44 -20.08
N TRP A 151 -2.43 -20.72 -19.80
CA TRP A 151 -3.38 -21.57 -20.53
C TRP A 151 -4.26 -22.35 -19.54
N ALA A 152 -5.39 -22.85 -20.03
CA ALA A 152 -6.35 -23.57 -19.18
C ALA A 152 -5.75 -24.88 -18.66
N THR A 153 -5.64 -25.02 -17.35
CA THR A 153 -5.16 -26.22 -16.67
C THR A 153 -6.12 -26.64 -15.56
N ARG A 154 -6.16 -27.95 -15.27
CA ARG A 154 -6.88 -28.52 -14.12
C ARG A 154 -5.96 -28.77 -12.91
N ARG A 155 -4.69 -28.40 -13.03
CA ARG A 155 -3.68 -28.56 -11.98
C ARG A 155 -3.24 -27.18 -11.50
N TRP A 156 -3.17 -27.00 -10.18
CA TRP A 156 -2.68 -25.76 -9.58
C TRP A 156 -1.17 -25.54 -9.82
N PRO A 157 -0.28 -26.57 -9.75
CA PRO A 157 1.03 -26.44 -10.34
C PRO A 157 0.89 -26.76 -11.83
N ALA A 158 1.02 -25.73 -12.64
CA ALA A 158 1.23 -25.91 -14.08
C ALA A 158 2.69 -26.32 -14.28
N HIS A 159 2.97 -27.61 -14.10
CA HIS A 159 4.15 -28.27 -14.66
C HIS A 159 3.77 -28.88 -16.00
#